data_AF-A0A8J6Y7K2-F1
#
_entry.id   AF-A0A8J6Y7K2-F1
#
_cell.length_a   1.000
_cell.length_b   1.000
_cell.length_c   1.000
_cell.angle_alpha   90.00
_cell.angle_beta   90.00
_cell.angle_gamma   90.00
#
_symmetry.space_group_name_H-M   'P 1'
#
loop_
_entity.id
_entity.type
_entity.pdbx_description
1 polymer ?
#
loop_
_entity_poly.entity_id
_entity_poly.type
_entity_poly.pdbx_seq_one_letter_code
_entity_poly.pdbx_strand_id
1 'polypeptide(L)'
;MAREKDAELVLTRDQADLARQVSRAVDEGVTRLVVGGDDGTLQVAGRGVAGSACSLGIVPLGRGNDFAGALGINPHPAEALAAALEPAVRKIDLGTVNGIPFNCVAGVGFDGDVSAWPGTRSGW
;
A
#
# COMPACT_ATOMS: atom_id res chain seq x y z
N MET A 1 -22.12 -19.47 -1.15
CA MET A 1 -22.97 -18.28 -1.36
C MET A 1 -22.04 -17.08 -1.50
N ALA A 2 -21.93 -16.51 -2.70
CA ALA A 2 -21.17 -15.27 -2.87
C ALA A 2 -21.99 -14.14 -2.25
N ARG A 3 -21.47 -13.50 -1.21
CA ARG A 3 -22.03 -12.23 -0.74
C ARG A 3 -21.72 -11.18 -1.81
N GLU A 4 -22.73 -10.45 -2.25
CA GLU A 4 -22.54 -9.23 -3.02
C GLU A 4 -21.66 -8.29 -2.19
N LYS A 5 -20.50 -7.92 -2.73
CA LYS A 5 -19.57 -7.00 -2.08
C LYS A 5 -19.81 -5.63 -2.71
N ASP A 6 -20.35 -4.69 -1.95
CA ASP A 6 -20.35 -3.29 -2.34
C ASP A 6 -18.89 -2.83 -2.43
N ALA A 7 -18.44 -2.56 -3.65
CA ALA A 7 -17.08 -2.15 -3.94
C ALA A 7 -17.10 -0.94 -4.87
N GLU A 8 -16.41 0.12 -4.48
CA GLU A 8 -16.15 1.28 -5.31
C GLU A 8 -14.73 1.20 -5.87
N LEU A 9 -14.58 1.38 -7.19
CA LEU A 9 -13.27 1.52 -7.82
C LEU A 9 -12.90 2.99 -7.92
N VAL A 10 -11.80 3.37 -7.29
CA VAL A 10 -11.25 4.72 -7.33
C VAL A 10 -9.90 4.70 -8.03
N LEU A 11 -9.76 5.48 -9.11
CA LEU A 11 -8.48 5.70 -9.78
C LEU A 11 -7.82 6.96 -9.21
N THR A 12 -6.54 6.85 -8.82
CA THR A 12 -5.77 7.97 -8.26
C THR A 12 -4.81 8.53 -9.30
N ARG A 13 -4.66 9.86 -9.33
CA ARG A 13 -3.81 10.54 -10.32
C ARG A 13 -2.34 10.64 -9.90
N ASP A 14 -2.11 10.81 -8.61
CA ASP A 14 -0.80 10.96 -8.01
C ASP A 14 -0.84 10.53 -6.52
N GLN A 15 0.32 10.57 -5.85
CA GLN A 15 0.42 10.17 -4.44
C GLN A 15 -0.41 11.07 -3.49
N ALA A 16 -0.58 12.36 -3.81
CA ALA A 16 -1.38 13.26 -2.98
C ALA A 16 -2.87 12.96 -3.14
N ASP A 17 -3.32 12.61 -4.35
CA ASP A 17 -4.67 12.13 -4.63
C ASP A 17 -4.95 10.81 -3.91
N LEU A 18 -4.03 9.86 -3.96
CA LEU A 18 -4.12 8.62 -3.19
C LEU A 18 -4.24 8.88 -1.69
N ALA A 19 -3.39 9.73 -1.12
CA ALA A 19 -3.44 10.06 0.32
C ALA A 19 -4.81 10.63 0.73
N ARG A 20 -5.39 11.51 -0.09
CA ARG A 20 -6.74 12.06 0.14
C ARG A 20 -7.82 10.98 0.09
N GLN A 21 -7.78 10.10 -0.91
CA GLN A 21 -8.78 9.03 -1.06
C GLN A 21 -8.69 8.00 0.09
N VAL A 22 -7.47 7.65 0.52
CA VAL A 22 -7.26 6.75 1.67
C VAL A 22 -7.82 7.38 2.95
N SER A 23 -7.48 8.66 3.23
CA SER A 23 -8.02 9.37 4.39
C SER A 23 -9.53 9.39 4.38
N ARG A 24 -10.13 9.77 3.23
CA ARG A 24 -11.58 9.81 3.07
C ARG A 24 -12.24 8.46 3.33
N ALA A 25 -11.69 7.38 2.78
CA ALA A 25 -12.23 6.04 2.99
C ALA A 25 -12.20 5.63 4.47
N VAL A 26 -11.10 5.95 5.17
CA VAL A 26 -10.99 5.69 6.62
C VAL A 26 -12.01 6.52 7.40
N ASP A 27 -12.17 7.81 7.07
CA ASP A 27 -13.11 8.73 7.71
C ASP A 27 -14.58 8.32 7.47
N GLU A 28 -14.90 7.77 6.29
CA GLU A 28 -16.21 7.24 5.92
C GLU A 28 -16.50 5.85 6.54
N GLY A 29 -15.55 5.27 7.28
CA GLY A 29 -15.73 4.01 7.99
C GLY A 29 -15.53 2.77 7.12
N VAL A 30 -14.86 2.88 5.98
CA VAL A 30 -14.48 1.73 5.15
C VAL A 30 -13.60 0.79 5.97
N THR A 31 -14.05 -0.46 6.15
CA THR A 31 -13.34 -1.44 6.98
C THR A 31 -12.25 -2.20 6.21
N ARG A 32 -12.27 -2.14 4.88
CA ARG A 32 -11.30 -2.81 4.02
C ARG A 32 -11.00 -1.97 2.79
N LEU A 33 -9.74 -1.59 2.65
CA LEU A 33 -9.24 -0.89 1.48
C LEU A 33 -8.34 -1.84 0.68
N VAL A 34 -8.66 -2.08 -0.59
CA VAL A 34 -7.81 -2.86 -1.50
C VAL A 34 -7.05 -1.88 -2.39
N VAL A 35 -5.73 -1.93 -2.35
CA VAL A 35 -4.85 -1.01 -3.10
C VAL A 35 -4.02 -1.78 -4.10
N GLY A 36 -4.14 -1.37 -5.36
CA GLY A 36 -3.32 -1.87 -6.46
C GLY A 36 -2.24 -0.85 -6.83
N GLY A 37 -0.97 -1.26 -6.81
CA GLY A 37 0.13 -0.37 -7.18
C GLY A 37 1.51 -0.95 -6.88
N ASP A 38 2.50 -0.07 -6.86
CA ASP A 38 3.90 -0.32 -6.50
C ASP A 38 4.17 -0.03 -5.01
N ASP A 39 5.41 -0.25 -4.56
CA ASP A 39 5.82 -0.01 -3.18
C ASP A 39 5.55 1.44 -2.71
N GLY A 40 5.68 2.43 -3.59
CA GLY A 40 5.36 3.83 -3.29
C GLY A 40 3.87 4.06 -3.04
N THR A 41 3.02 3.43 -3.85
CA THR A 41 1.56 3.42 -3.66
C THR A 41 1.20 2.74 -2.33
N LEU A 42 1.79 1.58 -2.06
CA LEU A 42 1.55 0.82 -0.83
C LEU A 42 2.07 1.55 0.42
N GLN A 43 3.12 2.35 0.30
CA GLN A 43 3.64 3.18 1.38
C GLN A 43 2.63 4.27 1.77
N VAL A 44 2.01 4.95 0.80
CA VAL A 44 0.98 5.96 1.06
C VAL A 44 -0.26 5.32 1.69
N ALA A 45 -0.73 4.21 1.13
CA ALA A 45 -1.90 3.50 1.66
C ALA A 45 -1.66 2.96 3.07
N GLY A 46 -0.52 2.30 3.30
CA GLY A 46 -0.12 1.75 4.58
C GLY A 46 -0.06 2.82 5.68
N ARG A 47 0.49 4.00 5.36
CA ARG A 47 0.49 5.16 6.27
C ARG A 47 -0.93 5.63 6.60
N GLY A 48 -1.81 5.70 5.61
CA GLY A 48 -3.17 6.20 5.80
C GLY A 48 -4.06 5.27 6.62
N VAL A 49 -3.85 3.94 6.53
CA VAL A 49 -4.61 2.98 7.34
C VAL A 49 -3.98 2.67 8.70
N ALA A 50 -2.71 3.04 8.92
CA ALA A 50 -1.98 2.72 10.14
C ALA A 50 -2.71 3.25 11.39
N GLY A 51 -2.95 2.35 12.35
CA GLY A 51 -3.66 2.68 13.59
C GLY A 51 -5.18 2.81 13.46
N SER A 52 -5.74 2.69 12.26
CA SER A 52 -7.19 2.65 12.03
C SER A 52 -7.76 1.24 12.17
N ALA A 53 -9.09 1.12 12.13
CA ALA A 53 -9.79 -0.16 11.99
C ALA A 53 -9.82 -0.69 10.54
N CYS A 54 -9.35 0.08 9.56
CA CYS A 54 -9.35 -0.29 8.15
C CYS A 54 -8.21 -1.26 7.85
N SER A 55 -8.54 -2.45 7.34
CA SER A 55 -7.52 -3.41 6.86
C SER A 55 -7.09 -3.09 5.42
N LEU A 56 -5.79 -3.22 5.13
CA LEU A 56 -5.23 -3.06 3.80
C LEU A 56 -5.10 -4.41 3.07
N GLY A 57 -5.81 -4.54 1.95
CA GLY A 57 -5.57 -5.56 0.93
C GLY A 57 -4.64 -5.03 -0.15
N ILE A 58 -3.75 -5.87 -0.68
CA ILE A 58 -2.68 -5.46 -1.59
C ILE A 58 -2.81 -6.24 -2.89
N VAL A 59 -2.77 -5.53 -4.02
CA VAL A 59 -2.66 -6.11 -5.36
C VAL A 59 -1.37 -5.58 -5.99
N PRO A 60 -0.34 -6.43 -6.21
CA PRO A 60 0.92 -5.97 -6.77
C PRO A 60 0.72 -5.62 -8.24
N LEU A 61 0.73 -4.33 -8.56
CA LEU A 61 0.60 -3.79 -9.92
C LEU A 61 1.81 -2.94 -10.33
N GLY A 62 2.81 -2.82 -9.45
CA GLY A 62 4.06 -2.13 -9.70
C GLY A 62 5.11 -2.96 -10.41
N ARG A 63 6.23 -2.32 -10.74
CA ARG A 63 7.44 -2.96 -11.27
C ARG A 63 8.25 -3.63 -10.14
N GLY A 64 8.56 -2.87 -9.08
CA GLY A 64 8.99 -3.39 -7.77
C GLY A 64 7.78 -3.59 -6.84
N ASN A 65 7.67 -4.77 -6.24
CA ASN A 65 6.61 -5.11 -5.27
C ASN A 65 7.25 -5.77 -4.03
N ASP A 66 8.34 -5.19 -3.54
CA ASP A 66 9.16 -5.77 -2.48
C ASP A 66 8.34 -5.94 -1.20
N PHE A 67 7.48 -4.97 -0.87
CA PHE A 67 6.61 -5.07 0.29
C PHE A 67 5.59 -6.21 0.15
N ALA A 68 4.97 -6.34 -1.03
CA ALA A 68 4.04 -7.44 -1.30
C ALA A 68 4.75 -8.80 -1.22
N GLY A 69 5.95 -8.90 -1.79
CA GLY A 69 6.79 -10.10 -1.75
C GLY A 69 7.21 -10.48 -0.33
N ALA A 70 7.65 -9.51 0.47
CA ALA A 70 8.00 -9.73 1.88
C ALA A 70 6.81 -10.23 2.72
N LEU A 71 5.59 -9.85 2.33
CA LEU A 71 4.36 -10.32 2.95
C LEU A 71 3.88 -11.68 2.42
N GLY A 72 4.55 -12.28 1.44
CA GLY A 72 4.16 -13.53 0.81
C GLY A 72 2.89 -13.41 -0.05
N ILE A 73 2.58 -12.21 -0.53
CA ILE A 73 1.44 -11.98 -1.43
C ILE A 73 1.77 -12.53 -2.80
N ASN A 74 0.79 -13.17 -3.42
CA ASN A 74 0.92 -13.77 -4.74
C ASN A 74 1.23 -12.68 -5.79
N PRO A 75 2.23 -12.85 -6.66
CA PRO A 75 2.57 -11.86 -7.68
C PRO A 75 1.53 -11.76 -8.81
N HIS A 76 0.62 -12.72 -8.95
CA HIS A 76 -0.44 -12.67 -9.95
C HIS A 76 -1.62 -11.79 -9.47
N PRO A 77 -1.93 -10.67 -10.16
CA PRO A 77 -2.89 -9.70 -9.66
C PRO A 77 -4.29 -10.26 -9.39
N ALA A 78 -4.76 -11.20 -10.21
CA ALA A 78 -6.07 -11.83 -10.03
C ALA A 78 -6.12 -12.68 -8.74
N GLU A 79 -5.05 -13.41 -8.45
CA GLU A 79 -4.95 -14.24 -7.24
C GLU A 79 -4.75 -13.37 -5.99
N ALA A 80 -3.94 -12.32 -6.09
CA ALA A 80 -3.78 -11.33 -5.04
C ALA A 80 -5.10 -10.61 -4.72
N LEU A 81 -5.87 -10.21 -5.74
CA LEU A 81 -7.18 -9.59 -5.56
C LEU A 81 -8.16 -10.54 -4.88
N ALA A 82 -8.22 -11.80 -5.32
CA ALA A 82 -9.06 -12.81 -4.69
C ALA A 82 -8.72 -12.96 -3.20
N ALA A 83 -7.44 -13.08 -2.86
CA ALA A 83 -6.98 -13.15 -1.47
C ALA A 83 -7.24 -11.87 -0.67
N ALA A 84 -7.03 -10.68 -1.26
CA ALA A 84 -7.25 -9.38 -0.62
C ALA A 84 -8.73 -9.15 -0.25
N LEU A 85 -9.64 -9.83 -0.95
CA LEU A 85 -11.07 -9.79 -0.69
C LEU A 85 -11.52 -10.80 0.40
N GLU A 86 -10.68 -11.73 0.83
CA GLU A 86 -10.98 -12.68 1.91
C GLU A 86 -10.96 -12.02 3.29
N PRO A 87 -11.77 -12.50 4.27
CA PRO A 87 -11.91 -11.85 5.57
C PRO A 87 -10.66 -11.99 6.45
N ALA A 88 -9.74 -12.90 6.14
CA ALA A 88 -8.52 -13.10 6.90
C ALA A 88 -7.66 -11.83 6.90
N VAL A 89 -7.25 -11.40 8.10
CA VAL A 89 -6.36 -10.25 8.31
C VAL A 89 -5.29 -10.62 9.32
N ARG A 90 -4.11 -10.02 9.17
CA ARG A 90 -3.03 -10.12 10.14
C ARG A 90 -2.48 -8.74 10.46
N LYS A 91 -2.03 -8.54 11.69
CA LYS A 91 -1.27 -7.34 12.05
C LYS A 91 0.15 -7.46 11.51
N ILE A 92 0.68 -6.35 11.03
CA ILE A 92 2.07 -6.20 10.59
C ILE A 92 2.65 -4.97 11.28
N ASP A 93 3.96 -4.97 11.44
CA ASP A 93 4.67 -3.83 11.99
C ASP A 93 5.01 -2.82 10.88
N LEU A 94 5.04 -1.54 11.24
CA LEU A 94 5.62 -0.48 10.42
C LEU A 94 6.84 0.08 11.15
N GLY A 95 7.92 0.32 10.42
CA GLY A 95 9.06 1.06 10.94
C GLY A 95 8.73 2.55 11.02
N THR A 96 9.48 3.30 11.83
CA THR A 96 9.38 4.77 11.85
C THR A 96 10.75 5.42 11.85
N VAL A 97 10.90 6.51 11.09
CA VAL A 97 12.06 7.41 11.13
C VAL A 97 11.54 8.82 11.32
N ASN A 98 11.97 9.52 12.37
CA ASN A 98 11.51 10.87 12.71
C ASN A 98 9.97 10.98 12.80
N GLY A 99 9.31 9.95 13.31
CA GLY A 99 7.84 9.88 13.41
C GLY A 99 7.11 9.60 12.09
N ILE A 100 7.83 9.40 10.98
CA ILE A 100 7.26 9.08 9.67
C ILE A 100 7.27 7.55 9.49
N PRO A 101 6.12 6.90 9.30
CA PRO A 101 6.06 5.44 9.12
C PRO A 101 6.64 4.97 7.77
N PHE A 102 7.16 3.75 7.73
CA PHE A 102 7.52 3.06 6.49
C PHE A 102 7.22 1.55 6.53
N ASN A 103 6.91 1.00 5.36
CA ASN A 103 6.44 -0.37 5.18
C ASN A 103 7.53 -1.39 4.80
N CYS A 104 8.59 -0.96 4.09
CA CYS A 104 9.60 -1.89 3.55
C CYS A 104 11.02 -1.57 4.05
N VAL A 105 11.66 -0.52 3.52
CA VAL A 105 13.06 -0.20 3.81
C VAL A 105 13.24 1.32 3.98
N ALA A 106 14.16 1.71 4.86
CA ALA A 106 14.68 3.08 4.97
C ALA A 106 16.21 3.04 4.77
N GLY A 107 16.74 3.93 3.92
CA GLY A 107 18.17 4.08 3.64
C GLY A 107 18.75 5.35 4.26
N VAL A 108 20.03 5.33 4.65
CA VAL A 108 20.74 6.46 5.25
C VAL A 108 22.20 6.51 4.81
N GLY A 109 22.73 7.72 4.61
CA GLY A 109 24.09 7.91 4.11
C GLY A 109 24.10 8.03 2.59
N PHE A 110 25.18 7.59 1.95
CA PHE A 110 25.40 7.83 0.53
C PHE A 110 24.37 7.14 -0.38
N ASP A 111 23.89 5.94 -0.03
CA ASP A 111 22.80 5.26 -0.74
C ASP A 111 21.50 6.07 -0.68
N GLY A 112 21.18 6.65 0.49
CA GLY A 112 20.02 7.52 0.68
C GLY A 112 20.12 8.79 -0.17
N ASP A 113 21.29 9.41 -0.22
CA ASP A 113 21.55 10.59 -1.06
C ASP A 113 21.39 10.26 -2.55
N VAL A 114 21.89 9.10 -2.98
CA VAL A 114 21.74 8.62 -4.35
C VAL A 114 20.26 8.35 -4.65
N SER A 115 19.51 7.66 -3.80
CA SER A 115 18.08 7.39 -4.01
C SER A 115 17.21 8.66 -4.01
N ALA A 116 17.61 9.71 -3.27
CA ALA A 116 16.92 11.00 -3.26
C ALA A 116 17.28 11.88 -4.47
N TRP A 117 18.30 11.52 -5.25
CA TRP A 117 18.79 12.34 -6.34
C TRP A 117 17.73 12.48 -7.44
N PRO A 118 17.37 13.70 -7.88
CA PRO A 118 16.30 13.92 -8.87
C PRO A 118 16.53 13.20 -10.22
N GLY A 119 17.79 12.99 -10.60
CA GLY A 119 18.18 12.24 -11.80
C GLY A 119 18.11 10.71 -11.66
N THR A 120 17.84 10.21 -10.46
CA THR A 120 17.62 8.80 -10.15
C THR A 120 16.15 8.52 -9.83
N ARG A 121 15.21 9.25 -10.46
CA ARG A 121 13.86 8.69 -10.69
C ARG A 121 14.03 7.45 -11.56
N SER A 122 14.50 6.41 -10.92
CA SER A 122 14.86 5.14 -11.48
C SER A 122 13.56 4.55 -11.98
N GLY A 123 13.54 4.16 -13.24
CA GLY A 123 12.43 3.41 -13.84
C GLY A 123 12.34 1.97 -13.29
N TRP A 124 12.55 1.81 -11.99
CA TRP A 124 12.14 0.66 -11.21
C TRP A 124 10.68 0.80 -10.81
#